data_AF-A0A820A9I1-F1
#
_entry.id   AF-A0A820A9I1-F1
#
_cell.length_a   1.000
_cell.length_b   1.000
_cell.length_c   1.000
_cell.angle_alpha   90.00
_cell.angle_beta   90.00
_cell.angle_gamma   90.00
#
_symmetry.space_group_name_H-M   'P 1'
#
loop_
_entity.id
_entity.type
_entity.pdbx_description
1 polymer ?
#
loop_
_entity_poly.entity_id
_entity_poly.type
_entity_poly.pdbx_seq_one_letter_code
_entity_poly.pdbx_strand_id
1 'polypeptide(L)'
;SASELSQFVYFLQQRGGVYKNMGNKSKALEFIDGVHKRKENVLPSNHSDLVCSHHNMGCFHEDIREYRKASQFYQRVYALVKVSLPPNYPNLVLRE
;
A
#
# COMPACT_ATOMS: atom_id res chain seq x y z
N SER A 1 20.10 -4.73 -8.11
CA SER A 1 20.54 -3.64 -7.23
C SER A 1 19.32 -2.89 -6.67
N ALA A 2 19.46 -2.11 -5.59
CA ALA A 2 18.36 -1.29 -5.06
C ALA A 2 17.79 -0.33 -6.12
N SER A 3 18.63 0.13 -7.07
CA SER A 3 18.23 0.98 -8.20
C SER A 3 17.27 0.28 -9.17
N GLU A 4 17.56 -0.97 -9.56
CA GLU A 4 16.69 -1.74 -10.46
C GLU A 4 15.33 -2.06 -9.84
N LEU A 5 15.31 -2.33 -8.52
CA LEU A 5 14.07 -2.51 -7.77
C LEU A 5 13.22 -1.23 -7.81
N SER A 6 13.84 -0.08 -7.56
CA SER A 6 13.18 1.23 -7.56
C SER A 6 12.64 1.59 -8.94
N GLN A 7 13.42 1.39 -10.00
CA GLN A 7 12.99 1.65 -11.37
C GLN A 7 11.82 0.76 -11.81
N PHE A 8 11.86 -0.52 -11.45
CA PHE A 8 10.76 -1.45 -11.75
C PHE A 8 9.49 -1.08 -11.01
N VAL A 9 9.59 -0.79 -9.70
CA VAL A 9 8.45 -0.35 -8.88
C VAL A 9 7.81 0.90 -9.46
N TYR A 10 8.63 1.91 -9.81
CA TYR A 10 8.17 3.13 -10.44
C TYR A 10 7.41 2.86 -11.74
N PHE A 11 7.97 2.03 -12.63
CA PHE A 11 7.35 1.72 -13.91
C PHE A 11 5.98 1.04 -13.76
N LEU A 12 5.85 0.08 -12.83
CA LEU A 12 4.57 -0.57 -12.57
C LEU A 12 3.55 0.41 -11.95
N GLN A 13 3.97 1.31 -11.06
CA GLN A 13 3.09 2.34 -10.49
C GLN A 13 2.54 3.28 -11.57
N GLN A 14 3.39 3.73 -12.51
CA GLN A 14 2.94 4.57 -13.62
C GLN A 14 1.89 3.85 -14.48
N ARG A 15 2.13 2.58 -14.82
CA ARG A 15 1.17 1.77 -15.59
C ARG A 15 -0.14 1.54 -14.85
N GLY A 16 -0.07 1.26 -13.55
CA GLY A 16 -1.26 1.13 -12.69
C GLY A 16 -2.11 2.40 -12.70
N GLY A 17 -1.47 3.57 -12.58
CA GLY A 17 -2.13 4.88 -12.67
C GLY A 17 -2.80 5.12 -14.03
N VAL A 18 -2.11 4.81 -15.12
CA VAL A 18 -2.68 4.92 -16.48
C VAL A 18 -3.92 4.04 -16.63
N TYR A 19 -3.85 2.76 -16.25
CA TYR A 19 -5.01 1.86 -16.35
C TYR A 19 -6.16 2.26 -15.43
N LYS A 20 -5.86 2.83 -14.25
CA LYS A 20 -6.86 3.42 -13.36
C LYS A 20 -7.61 4.56 -14.06
N ASN A 21 -6.88 5.47 -14.70
CA ASN A 21 -7.47 6.60 -15.44
C ASN A 21 -8.28 6.15 -16.66
N MET A 22 -7.92 5.02 -17.29
CA MET A 22 -8.68 4.41 -18.38
C MET A 22 -9.92 3.62 -17.89
N GLY A 23 -10.18 3.56 -16.58
CA GLY A 23 -11.25 2.76 -16.00
C GLY A 23 -11.01 1.25 -16.05
N ASN A 24 -9.83 0.79 -16.50
CA ASN A 24 -9.47 -0.62 -16.54
C ASN A 24 -8.94 -1.08 -15.18
N LYS A 25 -9.90 -1.29 -14.27
CA LYS A 25 -9.66 -1.68 -12.87
C LYS A 25 -8.88 -2.98 -12.74
N SER A 26 -9.17 -3.98 -13.57
CA SER A 26 -8.49 -5.29 -13.52
C SER A 26 -6.99 -5.16 -13.82
N LYS A 27 -6.62 -4.47 -14.91
CA LYS A 27 -5.20 -4.24 -15.24
C LYS A 27 -4.53 -3.35 -14.21
N ALA A 28 -5.21 -2.32 -13.71
CA ALA A 28 -4.65 -1.45 -12.67
C ALA A 28 -4.29 -2.26 -11.42
N LEU A 29 -5.16 -3.19 -10.99
CA LEU A 29 -4.90 -4.06 -9.84
C LEU A 29 -3.69 -4.96 -10.06
N GLU A 30 -3.53 -5.54 -11.24
CA GLU A 30 -2.40 -6.42 -11.57
C GLU A 30 -1.04 -5.72 -11.34
N PHE A 31 -0.93 -4.45 -11.77
CA PHE A 31 0.29 -3.66 -11.57
C PHE A 31 0.52 -3.31 -10.10
N ILE A 32 -0.53 -2.89 -9.38
CA ILE A 32 -0.42 -2.49 -7.98
C ILE A 32 -0.08 -3.71 -7.10
N ASP A 33 -0.70 -4.87 -7.34
CA ASP A 33 -0.43 -6.13 -6.65
C ASP A 33 1.01 -6.63 -6.91
N GLY A 34 1.49 -6.52 -8.15
CA GLY A 34 2.88 -6.85 -8.51
C GLY A 34 3.91 -5.99 -7.77
N VAL A 35 3.66 -4.68 -7.64
CA VAL A 35 4.49 -3.78 -6.82
C VAL A 35 4.44 -4.18 -5.36
N HIS A 36 3.23 -4.46 -4.85
CA HIS A 36 3.00 -4.76 -3.46
C HIS A 36 3.76 -6.02 -3.01
N LYS A 37 3.59 -7.14 -3.73
CA LYS A 37 4.29 -8.40 -3.46
C LYS A 37 5.80 -8.26 -3.49
N ARG A 38 6.33 -7.48 -4.43
CA ARG A 38 7.78 -7.24 -4.50
C ARG A 38 8.29 -6.47 -3.29
N LYS A 39 7.56 -5.43 -2.86
CA LYS A 39 7.92 -4.68 -1.65
C LYS A 39 7.84 -5.56 -0.40
N GLU A 40 6.82 -6.40 -0.29
CA GLU A 40 6.67 -7.34 0.84
C GLU A 40 7.81 -8.35 0.93
N ASN A 41 8.38 -8.78 -0.21
CA ASN A 41 9.50 -9.73 -0.24
C ASN A 41 10.87 -9.10 0.09
N VAL A 42 11.04 -7.79 -0.09
CA VAL A 42 12.36 -7.14 -0.04
C VAL A 42 12.49 -6.19 1.15
N LEU A 43 11.39 -5.59 1.60
CA LEU A 43 11.40 -4.59 2.65
C LEU A 43 10.95 -5.20 3.99
N PRO A 44 11.54 -4.76 5.12
CA PRO A 44 11.01 -5.05 6.43
C PRO A 44 9.54 -4.63 6.56
N SER A 45 8.77 -5.35 7.37
CA SER A 45 7.32 -5.12 7.54
C SER A 45 6.96 -3.69 7.97
N ASN A 46 7.84 -3.02 8.72
CA ASN A 46 7.67 -1.63 9.19
C ASN A 46 8.28 -0.57 8.26
N HIS A 47 8.84 -0.97 7.11
CA HIS A 47 9.44 -0.03 6.18
C HIS A 47 8.37 0.91 5.61
N SER A 48 8.64 2.22 5.63
CA SER A 48 7.69 3.26 5.18
C SER A 48 7.12 3.00 3.79
N ASP A 49 7.95 2.61 2.82
CA ASP A 49 7.50 2.29 1.46
C ASP A 49 6.52 1.11 1.36
N LEU A 50 6.60 0.15 2.28
CA LEU A 50 5.67 -0.98 2.36
C LEU A 50 4.37 -0.55 3.04
N VAL A 51 4.44 0.29 4.08
CA VAL A 51 3.26 0.91 4.71
C VAL A 51 2.48 1.75 3.70
N CYS A 52 3.16 2.61 2.93
CA CYS A 52 2.54 3.38 1.84
C CYS A 52 1.92 2.47 0.77
N SER A 53 2.54 1.31 0.48
CA SER A 53 1.99 0.35 -0.47
C SER A 53 0.69 -0.27 0.02
N HIS A 54 0.60 -0.64 1.30
CA HIS A 54 -0.65 -1.13 1.89
C HIS A 54 -1.75 -0.06 1.86
N HIS A 55 -1.41 1.20 2.15
CA HIS A 55 -2.38 2.30 2.06
C HIS A 55 -2.94 2.46 0.64
N ASN A 56 -2.08 2.43 -0.38
CA ASN A 56 -2.50 2.53 -1.77
C ASN A 56 -3.39 1.36 -2.22
N MET A 57 -3.14 0.14 -1.72
CA MET A 57 -4.03 -1.00 -1.94
C MET A 57 -5.41 -0.76 -1.31
N GLY A 58 -5.46 -0.18 -0.11
CA GLY A 58 -6.71 0.26 0.52
C GLY A 58 -7.51 1.20 -0.37
N CYS A 59 -6.87 2.29 -0.81
CA CYS A 59 -7.50 3.30 -1.69
C CYS A 59 -7.96 2.70 -3.02
N PHE A 60 -7.18 1.79 -3.59
CA PHE A 60 -7.56 1.10 -4.82
C PHE A 60 -8.83 0.25 -4.61
N HIS A 61 -8.89 -0.52 -3.52
CA HIS A 61 -10.07 -1.33 -3.22
C HIS A 61 -11.31 -0.47 -2.92
N GLU A 62 -11.13 0.73 -2.35
CA GLU A 62 -12.19 1.72 -2.19
C GLU A 62 -12.70 2.24 -3.55
N ASP A 63 -11.79 2.62 -4.47
CA ASP A 63 -12.11 3.09 -5.83
C ASP A 63 -12.94 2.05 -6.64
N ILE A 64 -12.81 0.77 -6.29
CA ILE A 64 -13.55 -0.33 -6.91
C ILE A 64 -14.72 -0.86 -6.07
N ARG A 65 -15.05 -0.19 -4.96
CA ARG A 65 -16.15 -0.54 -4.03
C ARG A 65 -15.99 -1.89 -3.34
N GLU A 66 -14.78 -2.42 -3.25
CA GLU A 66 -14.43 -3.61 -2.48
C GLU A 66 -14.08 -3.24 -1.03
N TYR A 67 -15.02 -2.60 -0.31
CA TYR A 67 -14.76 -1.98 0.99
C TYR A 67 -14.23 -2.94 2.07
N ARG A 68 -14.62 -4.21 2.02
CA ARG A 68 -14.12 -5.22 2.96
C ARG A 68 -12.60 -5.42 2.81
N LYS A 69 -12.10 -5.49 1.56
CA LYS A 69 -10.66 -5.60 1.30
C LYS A 69 -9.94 -4.30 1.63
N ALA A 70 -10.53 -3.15 1.28
CA ALA A 70 -9.97 -1.85 1.64
C ALA A 70 -9.74 -1.72 3.15
N SER A 71 -10.75 -2.10 3.95
CA SER A 71 -10.67 -2.10 5.41
C SER A 71 -9.53 -2.97 5.95
N GLN A 72 -9.33 -4.17 5.39
CA GLN A 72 -8.22 -5.05 5.79
C GLN A 72 -6.85 -4.40 5.56
N PHE A 73 -6.67 -3.71 4.42
CA PHE A 73 -5.44 -2.98 4.14
C PHE A 73 -5.22 -1.81 5.10
N TYR A 74 -6.26 -1.03 5.39
CA TYR A 74 -6.16 0.08 6.34
C TYR A 74 -5.89 -0.38 7.77
N GLN A 75 -6.49 -1.49 8.22
CA GLN A 75 -6.19 -2.09 9.51
C GLN A 75 -4.72 -2.53 9.61
N ARG A 76 -4.15 -3.07 8.53
CA ARG A 76 -2.72 -3.44 8.48
C ARG A 76 -1.82 -2.21 8.55
N VAL A 77 -2.14 -1.13 7.83
CA VAL A 77 -1.43 0.16 7.95
C VAL A 77 -1.48 0.67 9.39
N TYR A 78 -2.66 0.66 10.01
CA TYR A 78 -2.83 1.10 11.38
C TYR A 78 -1.97 0.30 12.37
N ALA A 79 -1.97 -1.03 12.25
CA ALA A 79 -1.15 -1.90 13.10
C ALA A 79 0.36 -1.61 12.94
N LEU A 80 0.83 -1.43 11.69
CA LEU A 80 2.24 -1.14 11.41
C LEU A 80 2.67 0.23 11.94
N VAL A 81 1.81 1.25 11.78
CA VAL A 81 2.07 2.60 12.31
C VAL A 81 2.07 2.59 13.84
N LYS A 82 1.11 1.91 14.48
CA LYS A 82 1.02 1.80 15.94
C LYS A 82 2.27 1.18 16.57
N VAL A 83 2.87 0.18 15.94
CA VAL A 83 4.11 -0.46 16.40
C VAL A 83 5.35 0.41 16.15
N SER A 84 5.31 1.29 15.15
CA SER A 84 6.44 2.16 14.78
C SER A 84 6.48 3.46 15.58
N LEU A 85 5.41 3.80 16.30
CA LEU A 85 5.34 5.01 17.12
C LEU A 85 6.03 4.78 18.48
N PRO A 86 6.91 5.71 18.90
CA PRO A 86 7.39 5.75 20.28
C PRO A 86 6.21 5.78 21.26
N PRO A 87 6.34 5.14 22.44
CA PRO A 87 5.26 5.02 23.44
C PRO A 87 4.68 6.35 23.95
N ASN A 88 5.28 7.49 23.57
CA ASN A 88 4.92 8.83 24.03
C ASN A 88 4.29 9.74 22.95
N TYR A 89 3.77 9.20 21.85
CA TYR A 89 3.04 10.01 20.86
C TYR A 89 1.60 10.31 21.35
N PRO A 90 1.28 11.54 21.81
CA PRO A 90 0.06 11.81 22.58
C PRO A 90 -1.23 11.84 21.76
N ASN A 91 -1.18 11.63 20.44
CA ASN A 91 -2.27 11.99 19.53
C ASN A 91 -3.01 10.80 18.91
N LEU A 92 -2.78 9.57 19.40
CA LEU A 92 -3.47 8.36 18.93
C LEU A 92 -4.05 7.53 20.09
N VAL A 93 -4.57 8.21 21.12
CA VAL A 93 -5.47 7.56 22.09
C VAL A 93 -6.86 7.52 21.47
N LEU A 94 -7.14 6.49 20.69
CA LEU A 94 -8.52 6.05 20.49
C LEU A 94 -8.86 5.16 21.67
N ARG A 95 -9.65 5.71 22.61
CA ARG A 95 -10.30 4.93 23.66
C ARG A 95 -11.22 3.91 22.97
N GLU A 96 -11.07 2.65 23.38
CA GLU A 96 -11.97 1.55 23.02
C GLU A 96 -13.40 1.82 23.50
#